data_AF-A0A1G9U443-F1
#
_entry.id   AF-A0A1G9U443-F1
#
_cell.length_a   1.000
_cell.length_b   1.000
_cell.length_c   1.000
_cell.angle_alpha   90.00
_cell.angle_beta   90.00
_cell.angle_gamma   90.00
#
_symmetry.space_group_name_H-M   'P 1'
#
loop_
_entity.id
_entity.type
_entity.pdbx_description
1 polymer ?
#
loop_
_entity_poly.entity_id
_entity_poly.type
_entity_poly.pdbx_seq_one_letter_code
_entity_poly.pdbx_strand_id
1 'polypeptide(L)'
;MANWPDYVFKKEYNLPSLAEIEKYILDSGHLPEIPSAAEIDKDGLALGEMNKKLLKEIEELTLHLIAMEKLNKLHNLERDKMGERLRKLENKLNR
;
A
#
# COMPACT_ATOMS: atom_id res chain seq x y z
N MET A 1 14.64 2.76 24.92
CA MET A 1 13.48 2.02 24.38
C MET A 1 13.73 1.81 22.90
N ALA A 2 13.55 0.59 22.38
CA ALA A 2 13.67 0.35 20.95
C ALA A 2 12.58 1.17 20.24
N ASN A 3 12.98 2.05 19.30
CA ASN A 3 12.04 2.86 18.53
C ASN A 3 11.39 1.96 17.47
N TRP A 4 10.21 1.43 17.80
CA TRP A 4 9.38 0.63 16.89
C TRP A 4 8.58 1.54 15.94
N PRO A 5 8.19 1.03 14.76
CA PRO A 5 7.68 1.86 13.67
C PRO A 5 6.24 2.37 13.83
N ASP A 6 5.59 2.22 14.99
CA ASP A 6 4.22 2.68 15.27
C ASP A 6 3.94 4.16 14.89
N TYR A 7 4.98 4.98 14.72
CA TYR A 7 4.87 6.32 14.16
C TYR A 7 4.25 6.36 12.75
N VAL A 8 4.29 5.26 11.99
CA VAL A 8 3.65 5.10 10.66
C VAL A 8 2.15 5.36 10.73
N PHE A 9 1.51 5.12 11.89
CA PHE A 9 0.09 5.36 12.09
C PHE A 9 -0.26 6.79 12.52
N LYS A 10 0.73 7.66 12.73
CA LYS A 10 0.49 9.07 13.11
C LYS A 10 -0.01 9.87 11.92
N LYS A 11 -0.80 10.91 12.18
CA LYS A 11 -1.40 11.75 11.12
C LYS A 11 -0.36 12.51 10.31
N GLU A 12 0.76 12.82 10.94
CA GLU A 12 1.88 13.57 10.36
C GLU A 12 2.82 12.66 9.57
N TYR A 13 2.60 11.34 9.59
CA TYR A 13 3.41 10.40 8.83
C TYR A 13 3.12 10.52 7.33
N ASN A 14 4.16 10.79 6.55
CA ASN A 14 4.05 10.84 5.11
C ASN A 14 4.23 9.43 4.53
N LEU A 15 3.13 8.69 4.42
CA LEU A 15 3.11 7.37 3.77
C LEU A 15 3.48 7.53 2.29
N PRO A 16 4.58 6.92 1.80
CA PRO A 16 4.95 6.97 0.40
C PRO A 16 3.84 6.41 -0.48
N SER A 17 3.64 7.00 -1.66
CA SER A 17 2.70 6.42 -2.62
C SER A 17 3.26 5.16 -3.26
N LEU A 18 2.38 4.22 -3.68
CA LEU A 18 2.81 3.03 -4.41
C LEU A 18 3.52 3.37 -5.73
N ALA A 19 3.22 4.52 -6.34
CA ALA A 19 3.91 4.99 -7.55
C ALA A 19 5.35 5.44 -7.26
N GLU A 20 5.59 6.12 -6.13
CA GLU A 20 6.95 6.48 -5.68
C GLU A 20 7.75 5.23 -5.33
N ILE A 21 7.12 4.25 -4.66
CA ILE A 21 7.73 2.96 -4.33
C ILE A 21 8.07 2.19 -5.62
N GLU A 22 7.14 2.08 -6.57
CA GLU A 22 7.37 1.43 -7.87
C GLU A 22 8.55 2.05 -8.60
N LYS A 23 8.60 3.38 -8.68
CA LYS A 23 9.72 4.09 -9.29
C LYS A 23 11.04 3.74 -8.61
N TYR A 24 11.08 3.76 -7.28
CA TYR A 24 12.30 3.43 -6.54
C TYR A 24 12.75 1.98 -6.79
N ILE A 25 11.82 1.02 -6.84
CA ILE A 25 12.12 -0.37 -7.15
C ILE A 25 12.70 -0.51 -8.56
N LEU A 26 12.15 0.20 -9.54
CA LEU A 26 12.67 0.19 -10.92
C LEU A 26 14.08 0.77 -11.01
N ASP A 27 14.36 1.82 -10.23
CA ASP A 27 15.66 2.49 -10.23
C ASP A 27 16.73 1.74 -9.41
N SER A 28 16.34 1.10 -8.29
CA SER A 28 17.28 0.56 -7.28
C SER A 28 17.28 -0.98 -7.18
N GLY A 29 16.23 -1.64 -7.65
CA GLY A 29 16.10 -3.11 -7.58
C GLY A 29 15.71 -3.67 -6.20
N HIS A 30 15.40 -2.82 -5.23
CA HIS A 30 14.94 -3.19 -3.89
C HIS A 30 14.01 -2.12 -3.31
N LEU A 31 13.40 -2.40 -2.16
CA LEU A 31 12.53 -1.45 -1.47
C LEU A 31 13.33 -0.28 -0.85
N PRO A 32 12.72 0.91 -0.71
CA PRO A 32 13.30 1.99 0.07
C PRO A 32 13.72 1.53 1.46
N GLU A 33 14.80 2.09 1.98
CA GLU A 33 15.35 1.82 3.32
C GLU A 33 15.83 0.37 3.60
N ILE A 34 15.42 -0.62 2.82
CA ILE A 34 15.94 -1.98 2.85
C ILE A 34 17.26 -2.02 2.08
N PRO A 35 18.37 -2.48 2.69
CA PRO A 35 19.63 -2.58 1.97
C PRO A 35 19.52 -3.59 0.83
N SER A 36 20.22 -3.30 -0.26
CA SER A 36 20.38 -4.23 -1.38
C SER A 36 21.13 -5.49 -0.94
N ALA A 37 20.97 -6.57 -1.71
CA ALA A 37 21.72 -7.80 -1.45
C ALA A 37 23.25 -7.56 -1.47
N ALA A 38 23.74 -6.71 -2.37
CA ALA A 38 25.16 -6.37 -2.48
C ALA A 38 25.68 -5.61 -1.23
N GLU A 39 24.87 -4.73 -0.65
CA GLU A 39 25.22 -4.03 0.60
C GLU A 39 25.23 -5.01 1.79
N ILE A 40 24.27 -5.93 1.84
CA ILE A 40 24.22 -6.97 2.89
C ILE A 40 25.47 -7.88 2.81
N ASP A 41 25.85 -8.31 1.61
CA ASP A 41 27.01 -9.18 1.41
C ASP A 41 28.32 -8.51 1.82
N LYS A 42 28.43 -7.19 1.59
CA LYS A 42 29.64 -6.41 1.87
C LYS A 42 29.75 -5.98 3.33
N ASP A 43 28.68 -5.40 3.87
CA ASP A 43 28.71 -4.68 5.15
C ASP A 43 28.05 -5.50 6.29
N GLY A 44 27.47 -6.65 5.96
CA GLY A 44 26.73 -7.49 6.88
C GLY A 44 25.34 -6.94 7.20
N LEU A 45 24.61 -7.65 8.08
CA LEU A 45 23.23 -7.29 8.43
C LEU A 45 23.01 -7.30 9.94
N ALA A 46 22.61 -6.16 10.49
CA ALA A 46 22.12 -6.09 11.87
C ALA A 46 20.67 -6.57 11.93
N LEU A 47 20.45 -7.83 12.35
CA LEU A 47 19.12 -8.47 12.38
C LEU A 47 18.06 -7.66 13.13
N GLY A 48 18.42 -7.02 14.25
CA GLY A 48 17.51 -6.18 15.02
C GLY A 48 17.03 -4.94 14.24
N GLU A 49 17.91 -4.34 13.45
CA GLU A 49 17.55 -3.19 12.59
C GLU A 49 16.75 -3.65 11.36
N MET A 50 17.11 -4.79 10.77
CA MET A 50 16.34 -5.37 9.67
C MET A 50 14.91 -5.68 10.09
N ASN A 51 14.71 -6.29 11.26
CA ASN A 51 13.36 -6.60 11.76
C ASN A 51 12.50 -5.35 11.98
N LYS A 52 13.11 -4.24 12.42
CA LYS A 52 12.38 -2.97 12.56
C LYS A 52 11.98 -2.41 11.19
N LYS A 53 12.88 -2.44 10.21
CA LYS A 53 12.60 -2.01 8.84
C LYS A 53 11.50 -2.88 8.21
N LEU A 54 11.58 -4.20 8.35
CA LEU A 54 10.55 -5.11 7.85
C LEU A 54 9.19 -4.88 8.52
N LEU A 55 9.16 -4.61 9.82
CA LEU A 55 7.90 -4.27 10.50
C LEU A 55 7.31 -2.96 9.96
N LYS A 56 8.15 -1.94 9.73
CA LYS A 56 7.73 -0.68 9.12
C LYS A 56 7.07 -0.93 7.76
N GLU A 57 7.70 -1.71 6.89
CA GLU A 57 7.14 -2.08 5.58
C GLU A 57 5.79 -2.81 5.72
N ILE A 58 5.65 -3.71 6.69
CA ILE A 58 4.38 -4.42 6.95
C ILE A 58 3.28 -3.43 7.39
N GLU A 59 3.60 -2.46 8.24
CA GLU A 59 2.65 -1.44 8.69
C GLU A 59 2.22 -0.52 7.54
N GLU A 60 3.15 -0.07 6.71
CA GLU A 60 2.87 0.73 5.51
C GLU A 60 2.02 -0.04 4.49
N LEU A 61 2.37 -1.30 4.20
CA LEU A 61 1.57 -2.17 3.34
C LEU A 61 0.16 -2.37 3.90
N THR A 62 0.01 -2.50 5.22
CA THR A 62 -1.30 -2.60 5.86
C THR A 62 -2.13 -1.34 5.64
N LEU A 63 -1.54 -0.14 5.72
CA LEU A 63 -2.22 1.12 5.41
C LEU A 63 -2.67 1.18 3.94
N HIS A 64 -1.80 0.78 3.01
CA HIS A 64 -2.17 0.68 1.59
C HIS A 64 -3.32 -0.30 1.34
N LEU A 65 -3.29 -1.47 1.97
CA LEU A 65 -4.36 -2.47 1.85
C LEU A 65 -5.69 -1.95 2.39
N ILE A 66 -5.70 -1.25 3.52
CA ILE A 66 -6.90 -0.60 4.07
C ILE A 66 -7.44 0.45 3.09
N ALA A 67 -6.56 1.25 2.47
CA ALA A 67 -6.96 2.23 1.47
C ALA A 67 -7.57 1.56 0.22
N MET A 68 -6.95 0.48 -0.27
CA MET A 68 -7.45 -0.30 -1.39
C MET A 68 -8.81 -0.96 -1.08
N GLU A 69 -8.99 -1.50 0.13
CA GLU A 69 -10.27 -2.09 0.54
C GLU A 69 -11.39 -1.05 0.54
N LYS A 70 -11.13 0.16 1.05
CA LYS A 70 -12.09 1.27 1.03
C LYS A 70 -12.45 1.68 -0.41
N LEU A 71 -11.46 1.78 -1.29
CA LEU A 71 -11.68 2.11 -2.69
C LEU A 71 -12.51 1.02 -3.41
N ASN A 72 -12.20 -0.25 -3.17
CA ASN A 72 -12.96 -1.37 -3.74
C ASN A 72 -14.42 -1.37 -3.26
N LYS A 73 -14.67 -1.08 -1.99
CA LYS A 73 -16.05 -0.94 -1.47
C LYS A 73 -16.80 0.20 -2.16
N LEU A 74 -16.13 1.33 -2.41
CA LEU A 74 -16.72 2.46 -3.13
C LEU A 74 -17.06 2.08 -4.58
N HIS A 75 -16.13 1.45 -5.30
CA HIS A 75 -16.36 0.98 -6.66
C HIS A 75 -17.52 -0.02 -6.76
N ASN A 76 -17.64 -0.94 -5.79
CA ASN A 76 -18.76 -1.87 -5.76
C ASN A 76 -20.11 -1.15 -5.59
N LEU A 77 -20.18 -0.17 -4.70
CA LEU A 77 -21.39 0.64 -4.51
C LEU A 77 -21.77 1.41 -5.78
N GLU A 78 -20.80 1.95 -6.51
CA GLU A 78 -21.04 2.63 -7.79
C GLU A 78 -21.52 1.67 -8.88
N ARG A 79 -20.95 0.46 -8.93
CA ARG A 79 -21.38 -0.60 -9.85
C ARG A 79 -22.83 -1.01 -9.58
N ASP A 80 -23.21 -1.18 -8.32
CA ASP A 80 -24.59 -1.53 -7.94
C ASP A 80 -25.57 -0.42 -8.38
N LYS A 81 -25.23 0.85 -8.12
CA LYS A 81 -26.03 2.00 -8.58
C LYS A 81 -26.15 2.06 -10.10
N MET A 82 -25.09 1.74 -10.82
CA MET A 82 -25.10 1.72 -12.29
C MET A 82 -25.97 0.58 -12.81
N GLY A 83 -25.89 -0.61 -12.22
CA GLY A 83 -26.76 -1.75 -12.55
C GLY A 83 -28.24 -1.43 -12.35
N GLU A 84 -28.60 -0.76 -11.25
CA GLU A 84 -29.97 -0.31 -10.99
C GLU A 84 -30.48 0.70 -12.04
N ARG A 85 -29.61 1.62 -12.48
CA ARG A 85 -29.95 2.58 -13.54
C ARG A 85 -30.18 1.88 -14.88
N LEU A 86 -29.31 0.92 -15.23
CA LEU A 86 -29.45 0.14 -16.46
C LEU A 86 -30.78 -0.63 -16.47
N ARG A 87 -31.11 -1.33 -15.40
CA ARG A 87 -32.39 -2.05 -15.26
C ARG A 87 -33.62 -1.13 -15.44
N LYS A 88 -33.56 0.09 -14.90
CA LYS A 88 -34.64 1.08 -15.08
C LYS A 88 -34.78 1.55 -16.52
N LEU A 89 -33.67 1.66 -17.26
CA LEU A 89 -33.69 2.04 -18.67
C LEU A 89 -34.20 0.90 -19.55
N GLU A 90 -33.75 -0.34 -19.31
CA GLU A 90 -34.23 -1.53 -20.02
C GLU A 90 -35.75 -1.72 -19.88
N ASN A 91 -36.28 -1.55 -18.66
CA ASN A 91 -37.72 -1.61 -18.41
C ASN A 91 -38.52 -0.49 -19.11
N LYS A 92 -37.90 0.64 -19.43
CA LYS A 92 -38.55 1.73 -20.18
C LYS A 92 -38.52 1.49 -21.68
N LEU A 93 -37.48 0.81 -22.19
CA LEU A 93 -37.34 0.49 -23.61
C LEU A 93 -38.21 -0.71 -24.02
N ASN A 94 -38.46 -1.66 -23.11
CA ASN A 94 -39.27 -2.85 -23.35
C ASN A 94 -40.79 -2.65 -23.06
N ARG A 95 -41.23 -1.40 -22.88
CA ARG A 95 -42.65 -1.01 -22.74
C ARG A 95 -43.08 -0.23 -23.97
#